data_AF-A0A1Y2II40-F1
#
_entry.id   AF-A0A1Y2II40-F1
#
_cell.length_a   1.000
_cell.length_b   1.000
_cell.length_c   1.000
_cell.angle_alpha   90.00
_cell.angle_beta   90.00
_cell.angle_gamma   90.00
#
_symmetry.space_group_name_H-M   'P 1'
#
loop_
_entity.id
_entity.type
_entity.pdbx_description
1 polymer ?
#
loop_
_entity_poly.entity_id
_entity_poly.type
_entity_poly.pdbx_seq_one_letter_code
_entity_poly.pdbx_strand_id
1 'polypeptide(L)'
;MRASPANLSHDTHFPAPHLKFDILIELLHHVPQQSDASALTRTCKTLYEQGTKVLLRRGVTVENGAQILSFCDFLLRNPNSRLPYLRKLHLKLRLMEGVEEDESVDDEEDLPAHVCNVLAKTLRMMSSLEDLTIESCEELFERKPAIQQAIMALKGLRRLQIASVGVLAGELLEGMQSSLVELDVHCYSEELYEPTPVMSLLTRNQLNVEKLSAWYVEVGTSALQFPRVRALALRSLYAFDIENLHKTFPGLQYLELTAPEPAVVEDAIADHGRLGHSSRWKSLRYLCGSVDALYALGPVSRVAKVEVDCICSTGECLSRLRAVVSDAQPTCLVLHTGFYGHGVLDLSELAELLPPEGVPSMTHLMLDLAVDKLTGTKGDLMAGLTSLLKRSPIEFCILRIAEICDCEGEATKPPLEAVAAADGGDGRHGQSEEDDANADNDTDADGESEDGDQGREHGGQESAHFSIRNSDGYHIAQTLPLAQHQQLVRELAGAGNSLTHVVVKIHRQGDTHWAIERSDKGLKLKKLEATIGAALVRAHDLGPNDRSSGLEGIP
;
A
#
# COMPACT_ATOMS: atom_id res chain seq x y z
N MET A 1 18.85 -2.86 71.30
CA MET A 1 17.50 -3.47 71.48
C MET A 1 17.05 -4.01 70.13
N ARG A 2 17.05 -5.34 69.97
CA ARG A 2 16.52 -6.03 68.77
C ARG A 2 15.04 -6.32 69.03
N ALA A 3 14.15 -5.70 68.26
CA ALA A 3 12.73 -6.02 68.28
C ALA A 3 12.49 -7.31 67.49
N SER A 4 11.82 -8.28 68.12
CA SER A 4 11.41 -9.53 67.49
C SER A 4 10.34 -9.28 66.43
N PRO A 5 10.36 -9.98 65.28
CA PRO A 5 9.28 -9.93 64.32
C PRO A 5 8.07 -10.70 64.88
N ALA A 6 6.95 -10.00 65.02
CA ALA A 6 5.67 -10.61 65.35
C ALA A 6 5.18 -11.46 64.17
N ASN A 7 5.06 -12.77 64.41
CA ASN A 7 4.41 -13.72 63.51
C ASN A 7 2.91 -13.38 63.41
N LEU A 8 2.52 -12.66 62.35
CA LEU A 8 1.14 -12.52 61.92
C LEU A 8 0.83 -13.64 60.91
N SER A 9 0.47 -14.81 61.43
CA SER A 9 -0.14 -15.89 60.65
C SER A 9 -1.61 -15.55 60.37
N HIS A 10 -1.85 -14.65 59.41
CA HIS A 10 -3.18 -14.41 58.87
C HIS A 10 -3.40 -15.37 57.68
N ASP A 11 -4.08 -16.48 57.95
CA ASP A 11 -4.71 -17.34 56.95
C ASP A 11 -5.85 -16.57 56.25
N THR A 12 -5.49 -15.66 55.33
CA THR A 12 -6.47 -15.11 54.37
C THR A 12 -6.57 -16.08 53.20
N HIS A 13 -7.46 -17.06 53.32
CA HIS A 13 -7.90 -17.89 52.22
C HIS A 13 -8.64 -17.01 51.20
N PHE A 14 -7.92 -16.46 50.22
CA PHE A 14 -8.56 -15.89 49.04
C PHE A 14 -9.26 -17.03 48.29
N PRO A 15 -10.54 -16.88 47.92
CA PRO A 15 -11.24 -17.89 47.13
C PRO A 15 -10.47 -18.11 45.83
N ALA A 16 -10.29 -19.38 45.46
CA ALA A 16 -9.60 -19.72 44.22
C ALA A 16 -10.21 -18.95 43.05
N PRO A 17 -9.39 -18.38 42.14
CA PRO A 17 -9.89 -17.67 40.98
C PRO A 17 -10.84 -18.60 40.21
N HIS A 18 -12.07 -18.15 39.99
CA HIS A 18 -13.10 -18.94 39.33
C HIS A 18 -12.79 -19.18 37.84
N LEU A 19 -11.90 -18.36 37.27
CA LEU A 19 -11.43 -18.49 35.89
C LEU A 19 -10.03 -19.10 35.87
N LYS A 20 -9.87 -20.20 35.12
CA LYS A 20 -8.59 -20.88 34.97
C LYS A 20 -7.63 -20.05 34.09
N PHE A 21 -6.33 -20.15 34.38
CA PHE A 21 -5.29 -19.37 33.68
C PHE A 21 -5.13 -19.73 32.21
N ASP A 22 -5.43 -20.96 31.81
CA ASP A 22 -5.46 -21.41 30.41
C ASP A 22 -6.46 -20.58 29.58
N ILE A 23 -7.66 -20.32 30.11
CA ILE A 23 -8.66 -19.48 29.46
C ILE A 23 -8.14 -18.04 29.31
N LEU A 24 -7.48 -17.48 30.33
CA LEU A 24 -6.91 -16.14 30.24
C LEU A 24 -5.78 -16.05 29.20
N ILE A 25 -4.95 -17.10 29.08
CA ILE A 25 -3.90 -17.17 28.06
C ILE A 25 -4.51 -17.33 26.66
N GLU A 26 -5.59 -18.11 26.51
CA GLU A 26 -6.31 -18.22 25.24
C GLU A 26 -6.92 -16.86 24.86
N LEU A 27 -7.55 -16.16 25.80
CA LEU A 27 -8.06 -14.81 25.58
C LEU A 27 -6.97 -13.85 25.09
N LEU A 28 -5.76 -13.90 25.65
CA LEU A 28 -4.63 -13.09 25.17
C LEU A 28 -4.33 -13.30 23.68
N HIS A 29 -4.56 -14.50 23.13
CA HIS A 29 -4.37 -14.75 21.69
C HIS A 29 -5.45 -14.07 20.84
N HIS A 30 -6.67 -13.95 21.36
CA HIS A 30 -7.83 -13.37 20.66
C HIS A 30 -8.03 -11.87 20.86
N VAL A 31 -7.28 -11.23 21.77
CA VAL A 31 -7.34 -9.77 21.95
C VAL A 31 -6.79 -9.08 20.69
N PRO A 32 -7.59 -8.32 19.94
CA PRO A 32 -7.17 -7.81 18.63
C PRO A 32 -6.03 -6.78 18.75
N GLN A 33 -6.09 -5.90 19.75
CA GLN A 33 -5.10 -4.83 19.92
C GLN A 33 -3.90 -5.29 20.76
N GLN A 34 -2.68 -4.98 20.30
CA GLN A 34 -1.45 -5.32 21.02
C GLN A 34 -1.31 -4.53 22.34
N SER A 35 -1.83 -3.30 22.39
CA SER A 35 -1.92 -2.45 23.59
C SER A 35 -2.70 -3.12 24.71
N ASP A 36 -3.87 -3.69 24.40
CA ASP A 36 -4.74 -4.39 25.34
C ASP A 36 -4.08 -5.68 25.84
N ALA A 37 -3.47 -6.45 24.94
CA ALA A 37 -2.71 -7.64 25.32
C ALA A 37 -1.57 -7.25 26.28
N SER A 38 -0.84 -6.17 26.00
CA SER A 38 0.21 -5.63 26.86
C SER A 38 -0.32 -5.19 28.23
N ALA A 39 -1.46 -4.50 28.28
CA ALA A 39 -2.12 -4.14 29.54
C ALA A 39 -2.45 -5.39 30.39
N LEU A 40 -2.99 -6.43 29.78
CA LEU A 40 -3.28 -7.70 30.46
C LEU A 40 -2.01 -8.38 30.98
N THR A 41 -0.90 -8.35 30.23
CA THR A 41 0.37 -8.93 30.68
C THR A 41 0.92 -8.27 31.94
N ARG A 42 0.56 -7.01 32.22
CA ARG A 42 1.04 -6.25 33.39
C ARG A 42 0.26 -6.54 34.68
N THR A 43 -0.85 -7.29 34.60
CA THR A 43 -1.73 -7.52 35.76
C THR A 43 -1.18 -8.54 36.76
N CYS A 44 -0.46 -9.57 36.30
CA CYS A 44 0.15 -10.57 37.17
C CYS A 44 1.34 -11.25 36.50
N LYS A 45 2.22 -11.88 37.30
CA LYS A 45 3.44 -12.54 36.82
C LYS A 45 3.18 -13.66 35.81
N THR A 46 2.13 -14.46 36.00
CA THR A 46 1.79 -15.57 35.09
C THR A 46 1.38 -15.06 33.71
N LEU A 47 0.53 -14.02 33.66
CA LEU A 47 0.14 -13.39 32.40
C LEU A 47 1.29 -12.60 31.78
N TYR A 48 2.20 -12.04 32.58
CA TYR A 48 3.42 -11.45 32.09
C TYR A 48 4.28 -12.47 31.32
N GLU A 49 4.54 -13.63 31.91
CA GLU A 49 5.40 -14.66 31.32
C GLU A 49 4.81 -15.27 30.05
N GLN A 50 3.51 -15.59 30.05
CA GLN A 50 2.85 -16.18 28.88
C GLN A 50 2.50 -15.12 27.83
N GLY A 51 2.00 -13.98 28.27
CA GLY A 51 1.66 -12.87 27.39
C GLY A 51 2.87 -12.27 26.69
N THR A 52 4.05 -12.26 27.31
CA THR A 52 5.31 -11.90 26.64
C THR A 52 5.52 -12.72 25.35
N LYS A 53 5.25 -14.03 25.40
CA LYS A 53 5.40 -14.91 24.24
C LYS A 53 4.38 -14.58 23.15
N VAL A 54 3.15 -14.26 23.54
CA VAL A 54 2.08 -13.84 22.63
C VAL A 54 2.44 -12.52 21.96
N LEU A 55 2.92 -11.54 22.72
CA LEU A 55 3.34 -10.24 22.21
C LEU A 55 4.50 -10.36 21.21
N LEU A 56 5.54 -11.13 21.55
CA LEU A 56 6.70 -11.34 20.66
C LEU A 56 6.32 -12.05 19.35
N ARG A 57 5.33 -12.94 19.38
CA ARG A 57 4.83 -13.63 18.17
C ARG A 57 4.07 -12.70 17.22
N ARG A 58 3.42 -11.66 17.75
CA ARG A 58 2.69 -10.67 16.92
C ARG A 58 3.65 -9.79 16.12
N GLY A 59 4.84 -9.58 16.65
CA GLY A 59 5.87 -8.75 16.06
C GLY A 59 6.25 -7.58 16.96
N VAL A 60 7.41 -7.00 16.68
CA VAL A 60 7.93 -5.83 17.38
C VAL A 60 8.37 -4.81 16.34
N THR A 61 7.94 -3.57 16.53
CA THR A 61 8.42 -2.41 15.79
C THR A 61 9.37 -1.63 16.68
N VAL A 62 10.52 -1.22 16.15
CA VAL A 62 11.48 -0.34 16.82
C VAL A 62 11.77 0.85 15.90
N GLU A 63 11.67 2.06 16.46
CA GLU A 63 11.68 3.31 15.69
C GLU A 63 12.92 4.16 15.95
N ASN A 64 13.65 3.91 17.04
CA ASN A 64 14.85 4.68 17.39
C ASN A 64 15.86 3.87 18.22
N GLY A 65 17.03 4.47 18.45
CA GLY A 65 18.13 3.81 19.16
C GLY A 65 17.81 3.40 20.61
N ALA A 66 17.08 4.24 21.34
CA ALA A 66 16.67 3.93 22.72
C ALA A 66 15.72 2.71 22.77
N GLN A 67 14.77 2.63 21.82
CA GLN A 67 13.89 1.48 21.68
C GLN A 67 14.66 0.21 21.30
N ILE A 68 15.63 0.30 20.37
CA ILE A 68 16.51 -0.82 20.01
C ILE A 68 17.23 -1.37 21.24
N LEU A 69 17.85 -0.50 22.05
CA LEU A 69 18.55 -0.92 23.27
C LEU A 69 17.61 -1.60 24.26
N SER A 70 16.48 -0.96 24.58
CA SER A 70 15.48 -1.52 25.50
C SER A 70 14.96 -2.88 25.03
N PHE A 71 14.70 -3.01 23.72
CA PHE A 71 14.27 -4.26 23.11
C PHE A 71 15.34 -5.35 23.16
N CYS A 72 16.59 -5.03 22.80
CA CYS A 72 17.69 -5.98 22.85
C CYS A 72 17.97 -6.43 24.29
N ASP A 73 18.02 -5.50 25.24
CA ASP A 73 18.17 -5.81 26.66
C ASP A 73 17.05 -6.70 27.17
N PHE A 74 15.81 -6.42 26.76
CA PHE A 74 14.67 -7.25 27.07
C PHE A 74 14.86 -8.68 26.53
N LEU A 75 15.26 -8.87 25.28
CA LEU A 75 15.49 -10.21 24.73
C LEU A 75 16.66 -10.92 25.43
N LEU A 76 17.77 -10.22 25.65
CA LEU A 76 19.01 -10.76 26.19
C LEU A 76 18.94 -11.08 27.68
N ARG A 77 17.98 -10.53 28.43
CA ARG A 77 17.72 -10.94 29.83
C ARG A 77 17.27 -12.39 29.97
N ASN A 78 16.60 -12.96 28.98
CA ASN A 78 16.21 -14.38 28.98
C ASN A 78 16.12 -14.92 27.54
N PRO A 79 17.26 -15.11 26.86
CA PRO A 79 17.29 -15.41 25.43
C PRO A 79 16.58 -16.72 25.12
N ASN A 80 16.77 -17.75 25.94
CA ASN A 80 16.16 -19.07 25.74
C ASN A 80 14.63 -19.07 25.84
N SER A 81 14.04 -18.15 26.60
CA SER A 81 12.59 -18.05 26.75
C SER A 81 11.95 -17.02 25.82
N ARG A 82 12.70 -16.06 25.27
CA ARG A 82 12.15 -14.91 24.53
C ARG A 82 12.42 -15.02 23.03
N LEU A 83 13.67 -15.25 22.64
CA LEU A 83 14.07 -15.27 21.22
C LEU A 83 13.30 -16.28 20.36
N PRO A 84 12.97 -17.50 20.81
CA PRO A 84 12.22 -18.46 19.98
C PRO A 84 10.79 -18.02 19.61
N TYR A 85 10.26 -17.01 20.31
CA TYR A 85 8.92 -16.49 20.10
C TYR A 85 8.90 -15.25 19.20
N LEU A 86 10.03 -14.59 18.98
CA LEU A 86 10.14 -13.47 18.06
C LEU A 86 10.16 -14.00 16.62
N ARG A 87 9.06 -13.77 15.90
CA ARG A 87 8.89 -14.20 14.50
C ARG A 87 8.94 -13.05 13.50
N LYS A 88 8.53 -11.85 13.93
CA LYS A 88 8.48 -10.65 13.11
C LYS A 88 9.20 -9.48 13.78
N LEU A 89 10.00 -8.74 13.03
CA LEU A 89 10.70 -7.55 13.48
C LEU A 89 10.62 -6.47 12.40
N HIS A 90 10.21 -5.26 12.79
CA HIS A 90 10.16 -4.10 11.91
C HIS A 90 11.12 -3.03 12.46
N LEU A 91 12.14 -2.69 11.68
CA LEU A 91 13.10 -1.62 11.95
C LEU A 91 12.67 -0.35 11.18
N LYS A 92 11.99 0.55 11.88
CA LYS A 92 11.49 1.84 11.38
C LYS A 92 12.44 2.97 11.77
N LEU A 93 13.70 2.85 11.35
CA LEU A 93 14.74 3.81 11.72
C LEU A 93 14.74 4.93 10.71
N ARG A 94 14.44 6.15 11.16
CA ARG A 94 14.62 7.36 10.34
C ARG A 94 16.08 7.73 10.37
N LEU A 95 16.80 7.39 9.31
CA LEU A 95 18.19 7.79 9.11
C LEU A 95 18.16 8.86 8.03
N MET A 96 18.24 10.13 8.43
CA MET A 96 18.37 11.22 7.46
C MET A 96 19.74 11.09 6.78
N GLU A 97 19.76 11.14 5.45
CA GLU A 97 20.97 11.43 4.70
C GLU A 97 21.40 12.86 5.07
N GLY A 98 22.68 13.05 5.34
CA GLY A 98 23.19 14.31 5.87
C GLY A 98 22.96 15.45 4.89
N VAL A 99 21.85 16.18 5.09
CA VAL A 99 21.59 17.42 4.36
C VAL A 99 22.76 18.34 4.63
N GLU A 100 23.38 18.80 3.54
CA GLU A 100 24.65 19.54 3.56
C GLU A 100 24.62 20.68 4.58
N GLU A 101 25.52 20.56 5.55
CA GLU A 101 26.18 21.47 6.52
C GLU A 101 25.78 22.96 6.71
N ASP A 102 24.74 23.51 6.11
CA ASP A 102 24.53 24.97 6.07
C ASP A 102 23.64 25.55 7.18
N GLU A 103 22.92 24.75 7.96
CA GLU A 103 22.22 25.27 9.15
C GLU A 103 22.45 24.39 10.38
N SER A 104 22.96 25.01 11.44
CA SER A 104 23.36 24.43 12.72
C SER A 104 22.19 23.88 13.53
N VAL A 105 21.46 22.91 12.99
CA VAL A 105 20.44 22.17 13.72
C VAL A 105 21.16 21.14 14.60
N ASP A 106 21.15 21.42 15.89
CA ASP A 106 21.83 20.66 16.94
C ASP A 106 21.56 19.14 16.84
N ASP A 107 22.64 18.35 16.76
CA ASP A 107 22.75 16.93 17.16
C ASP A 107 21.66 15.96 16.65
N GLU A 108 21.31 16.02 15.36
CA GLU A 108 20.37 15.03 14.80
C GLU A 108 20.95 13.60 14.89
N GLU A 109 20.22 12.74 15.61
CA GLU A 109 20.73 11.55 16.31
C GLU A 109 21.26 10.44 15.38
N ASP A 110 22.55 10.52 15.05
CA ASP A 110 23.30 9.37 14.55
C ASP A 110 23.13 8.17 15.49
N LEU A 111 22.71 7.01 14.94
CA LEU A 111 22.54 5.79 15.72
C LEU A 111 23.89 5.37 16.36
N PRO A 112 24.04 5.48 17.70
CA PRO A 112 25.37 5.33 18.30
C PRO A 112 25.94 3.93 18.07
N ALA A 113 27.24 3.82 17.79
CA ALA A 113 27.86 2.56 17.39
C ALA A 113 27.60 1.37 18.33
N HIS A 114 27.46 1.64 19.63
CA HIS A 114 27.13 0.62 20.62
C HIS A 114 25.72 0.03 20.43
N VAL A 115 24.72 0.84 20.05
CA VAL A 115 23.34 0.39 19.77
C VAL A 115 23.35 -0.63 18.64
N CYS A 116 24.06 -0.29 17.56
CA CYS A 116 24.16 -1.14 16.39
C CYS A 116 24.88 -2.47 16.67
N ASN A 117 25.93 -2.42 17.49
CA ASN A 117 26.64 -3.63 17.93
C ASN A 117 25.74 -4.55 18.76
N VAL A 118 24.93 -3.98 19.65
CA VAL A 118 23.94 -4.73 20.45
C VAL A 118 22.86 -5.33 19.54
N LEU A 119 22.37 -4.57 18.56
CA LEU A 119 21.39 -5.06 17.58
C LEU A 119 21.96 -6.20 16.73
N ALA A 120 23.14 -6.03 16.13
CA ALA A 120 23.81 -7.06 15.34
C ALA A 120 24.06 -8.34 16.15
N LYS A 121 24.50 -8.22 17.40
CA LYS A 121 24.66 -9.35 18.32
C LYS A 121 23.33 -10.07 18.57
N THR A 122 22.27 -9.30 18.83
CA THR A 122 20.95 -9.86 19.13
C THR A 122 20.36 -10.57 17.90
N LEU A 123 20.44 -9.96 16.71
CA LEU A 123 20.00 -10.53 15.43
C LEU A 123 20.62 -11.91 15.16
N ARG A 124 21.94 -12.07 15.39
CA ARG A 124 22.61 -13.38 15.23
C ARG A 124 22.02 -14.50 16.09
N MET A 125 21.34 -14.16 17.18
CA MET A 125 20.70 -15.13 18.07
C MET A 125 19.24 -15.43 17.69
N MET A 126 18.64 -14.65 16.78
CA MET A 126 17.24 -14.77 16.36
C MET A 126 17.02 -15.86 15.32
N SER A 127 17.37 -17.11 15.65
CA SER A 127 17.23 -18.27 14.76
C SER A 127 15.79 -18.59 14.32
N SER A 128 14.81 -18.01 15.01
CA SER A 128 13.37 -18.18 14.75
C SER A 128 12.74 -17.01 14.00
N LEU A 129 13.50 -15.97 13.64
CA LEU A 129 12.96 -14.83 12.90
C LEU A 129 12.55 -15.28 11.49
N GLU A 130 11.30 -15.03 11.13
CA GLU A 130 10.69 -15.45 9.86
C GLU A 130 10.37 -14.25 8.96
N ASP A 131 10.24 -13.06 9.55
CA ASP A 131 9.78 -11.84 8.89
C ASP A 131 10.58 -10.63 9.38
N LEU A 132 11.13 -9.86 8.46
CA LEU A 132 11.96 -8.70 8.73
C LEU A 132 11.60 -7.56 7.77
N THR A 133 11.29 -6.40 8.34
CA THR A 133 11.08 -5.15 7.59
C THR A 133 12.13 -4.12 7.99
N ILE A 134 12.71 -3.41 7.03
CA ILE A 134 13.71 -2.35 7.25
C ILE A 134 13.38 -1.16 6.32
N GLU A 135 13.00 -0.01 6.88
CA GLU A 135 12.60 1.17 6.09
C GLU A 135 13.79 1.90 5.43
N SER A 136 14.91 2.08 6.13
CA SER A 136 16.13 2.73 5.59
C SER A 136 17.28 1.73 5.59
N CYS A 137 17.27 0.80 4.62
CA CYS A 137 18.17 -0.34 4.68
C CYS A 137 19.61 -0.02 4.25
N GLU A 138 19.79 0.80 3.21
CA GLU A 138 21.12 1.15 2.70
C GLU A 138 21.90 1.96 3.74
N GLU A 139 21.30 3.03 4.25
CA GLU A 139 21.85 3.96 5.24
C GLU A 139 22.21 3.21 6.54
N LEU A 140 21.40 2.22 6.92
CA LEU A 140 21.68 1.35 8.07
C LEU A 140 22.92 0.47 7.82
N PHE A 141 23.09 -0.06 6.61
CA PHE A 141 24.20 -0.93 6.26
C PHE A 141 25.51 -0.16 6.07
N GLU A 142 25.46 1.03 5.47
CA GLU A 142 26.60 1.94 5.33
C GLU A 142 27.20 2.27 6.70
N ARG A 143 26.35 2.69 7.63
CA ARG A 143 26.78 3.02 8.99
C ARG A 143 27.36 1.79 9.70
N LYS A 144 26.81 0.59 9.45
CA LYS A 144 27.08 -0.64 10.23
C LYS A 144 26.98 -1.95 9.44
N PRO A 145 28.07 -2.35 8.76
CA PRO A 145 28.16 -3.64 8.05
C PRO A 145 27.91 -4.88 8.94
N ALA A 146 28.14 -4.77 10.25
CA ALA A 146 27.89 -5.86 11.20
C ALA A 146 26.41 -6.27 11.30
N ILE A 147 25.48 -5.34 11.06
CA ILE A 147 24.03 -5.60 11.04
C ILE A 147 23.68 -6.37 9.76
N GLN A 148 24.13 -5.89 8.60
CA GLN A 148 23.95 -6.56 7.31
C GLN A 148 24.43 -8.02 7.39
N GLN A 149 25.65 -8.26 7.89
CA GLN A 149 26.21 -9.61 8.08
C GLN A 149 25.38 -10.47 9.04
N ALA A 150 24.81 -9.88 10.10
CA ALA A 150 23.95 -10.60 11.03
C ALA A 150 22.65 -11.05 10.34
N ILE A 151 22.06 -10.20 9.49
CA ILE A 151 20.86 -10.50 8.73
C ILE A 151 21.13 -11.59 7.68
N MET A 152 22.24 -11.49 6.92
CA MET A 152 22.66 -12.51 5.95
C MET A 152 22.77 -13.91 6.57
N ALA A 153 23.14 -14.00 7.85
CA ALA A 153 23.29 -15.26 8.59
C ALA A 153 21.96 -15.86 9.09
N LEU A 154 20.83 -15.15 8.96
CA LEU A 154 19.52 -15.65 9.37
C LEU A 154 19.05 -16.75 8.41
N LYS A 155 18.87 -17.96 8.95
CA LYS A 155 18.44 -19.13 8.17
C LYS A 155 16.92 -19.32 8.14
N GLY A 156 16.23 -18.80 9.16
CA GLY A 156 14.79 -18.94 9.33
C GLY A 156 13.96 -17.89 8.59
N LEU A 157 14.61 -16.86 8.03
CA LEU A 157 13.94 -15.74 7.40
C LEU A 157 13.22 -16.21 6.14
N ARG A 158 11.94 -15.88 6.00
CA ARG A 158 11.08 -16.28 4.87
C ARG A 158 10.52 -15.07 4.13
N ARG A 159 10.34 -13.96 4.85
CA ARG A 159 9.81 -12.71 4.34
C ARG A 159 10.78 -11.59 4.63
N LEU A 160 11.07 -10.79 3.62
CA LEU A 160 11.93 -9.63 3.73
C LEU A 160 11.26 -8.46 3.03
N GLN A 161 11.12 -7.35 3.73
CA GLN A 161 10.72 -6.07 3.17
C GLN A 161 11.82 -5.06 3.43
N ILE A 162 12.31 -4.43 2.37
CA ILE A 162 13.39 -3.44 2.46
C ILE A 162 13.04 -2.23 1.59
N ALA A 163 13.30 -1.04 2.12
CA ALA A 163 13.23 0.22 1.41
C ALA A 163 14.60 0.92 1.43
N SER A 164 14.75 1.94 0.57
CA SER A 164 16.04 2.49 0.16
C SER A 164 16.96 1.40 -0.38
N VAL A 165 16.56 0.66 -1.42
CA VAL A 165 17.38 -0.42 -1.98
C VAL A 165 18.51 0.14 -2.85
N GLY A 166 19.75 0.05 -2.35
CA GLY A 166 20.97 0.36 -3.09
C GLY A 166 21.89 -0.86 -3.29
N VAL A 167 23.20 -0.59 -3.32
CA VAL A 167 24.25 -1.60 -3.58
C VAL A 167 24.38 -2.57 -2.41
N LEU A 168 24.38 -2.09 -1.17
CA LEU A 168 24.51 -2.89 0.05
C LEU A 168 23.28 -3.76 0.29
N ALA A 169 22.09 -3.26 -0.06
CA ALA A 169 20.87 -4.06 -0.11
C ALA A 169 20.98 -5.21 -1.13
N GLY A 170 21.58 -4.95 -2.29
CA GLY A 170 21.92 -5.98 -3.29
C GLY A 170 22.88 -7.04 -2.74
N GLU A 171 23.97 -6.63 -2.10
CA GLU A 171 24.94 -7.53 -1.46
C GLU A 171 24.28 -8.38 -0.35
N LEU A 172 23.36 -7.77 0.41
CA LEU A 172 22.57 -8.49 1.41
C LEU A 172 21.80 -9.63 0.74
N LEU A 173 20.98 -9.32 -0.28
CA LEU A 173 20.15 -10.28 -1.01
C LEU A 173 20.97 -11.41 -1.65
N GLU A 174 22.12 -11.06 -2.23
CA GLU A 174 23.04 -12.03 -2.82
C GLU A 174 23.70 -12.92 -1.75
N GLY A 175 23.91 -12.44 -0.53
CA GLY A 175 24.60 -13.20 0.52
C GLY A 175 23.70 -13.93 1.52
N MET A 176 22.38 -13.74 1.47
CA MET A 176 21.45 -14.34 2.45
C MET A 176 21.50 -15.87 2.49
N GLN A 177 21.56 -16.44 3.69
CA GLN A 177 21.48 -17.89 3.89
C GLN A 177 20.05 -18.44 3.93
N SER A 178 19.06 -17.56 4.09
CA SER A 178 17.64 -17.91 4.05
C SER A 178 17.15 -18.26 2.65
N SER A 179 16.09 -19.05 2.58
CA SER A 179 15.31 -19.25 1.35
C SER A 179 14.06 -18.37 1.41
N LEU A 180 14.16 -17.17 0.84
CA LEU A 180 13.05 -16.22 0.84
C LEU A 180 11.88 -16.76 0.01
N VAL A 181 10.68 -16.60 0.56
CA VAL A 181 9.39 -16.96 -0.06
C VAL A 181 8.65 -15.70 -0.49
N GLU A 182 8.76 -14.63 0.28
CA GLU A 182 8.15 -13.34 0.00
C GLU A 182 9.22 -12.25 0.08
N LEU A 183 9.21 -11.37 -0.90
CA LEU A 183 10.15 -10.26 -0.99
C LEU A 183 9.40 -9.01 -1.45
N ASP A 184 9.59 -7.92 -0.72
CA ASP A 184 9.09 -6.60 -1.05
C ASP A 184 10.27 -5.61 -1.05
N VAL A 185 10.52 -4.97 -2.20
CA VAL A 185 11.66 -4.08 -2.40
C VAL A 185 11.21 -2.72 -2.87
N HIS A 186 11.61 -1.67 -2.16
CA HIS A 186 11.33 -0.31 -2.57
C HIS A 186 12.65 0.34 -3.03
N CYS A 187 12.79 0.51 -4.35
CA CYS A 187 14.01 1.00 -4.99
C CYS A 187 14.05 2.53 -5.16
N TYR A 188 13.26 3.26 -4.38
CA TYR A 188 13.32 4.72 -4.37
C TYR A 188 14.59 5.19 -3.65
N SER A 189 15.32 6.11 -4.27
CA SER A 189 16.39 6.91 -3.66
C SER A 189 16.27 8.32 -4.25
N GLU A 190 16.40 9.34 -3.42
CA GLU A 190 16.28 10.74 -3.85
C GLU A 190 17.39 11.14 -4.82
N GLU A 191 18.54 10.47 -4.71
CA GLU A 191 19.75 10.77 -5.49
C GLU A 191 19.83 9.98 -6.81
N LEU A 192 19.13 8.84 -6.92
CA LEU A 192 19.25 7.94 -8.06
C LEU A 192 18.16 8.17 -9.10
N TYR A 193 18.53 8.90 -10.15
CA TYR A 193 17.72 9.01 -11.38
C TYR A 193 17.68 7.70 -12.20
N GLU A 194 18.58 6.75 -11.94
CA GLU A 194 18.65 5.50 -12.69
C GLU A 194 17.91 4.37 -11.97
N PRO A 195 16.89 3.76 -12.60
CA PRO A 195 16.12 2.69 -11.98
C PRO A 195 17.00 1.46 -11.74
N THR A 196 16.92 0.89 -10.54
CA THR A 196 17.68 -0.30 -10.19
C THR A 196 17.11 -1.53 -10.91
N PRO A 197 17.94 -2.35 -11.61
CA PRO A 197 17.48 -3.55 -12.31
C PRO A 197 17.19 -4.67 -11.31
N VAL A 198 16.01 -4.62 -10.68
CA VAL A 198 15.61 -5.47 -9.55
C VAL A 198 15.83 -6.96 -9.79
N MET A 199 15.63 -7.44 -11.02
CA MET A 199 15.76 -8.86 -11.36
C MET A 199 17.17 -9.41 -11.09
N SER A 200 18.20 -8.59 -11.27
CA SER A 200 19.59 -8.97 -11.03
C SER A 200 19.87 -9.26 -9.55
N LEU A 201 19.25 -8.47 -8.66
CA LEU A 201 19.38 -8.59 -7.21
C LEU A 201 18.80 -9.90 -6.67
N LEU A 202 17.89 -10.53 -7.43
CA LEU A 202 17.13 -11.69 -6.97
C LEU A 202 17.69 -13.04 -7.43
N THR A 203 18.83 -13.04 -8.14
CA THR A 203 19.41 -14.23 -8.76
C THR A 203 19.51 -15.42 -7.81
N ARG A 204 19.91 -15.19 -6.55
CA ARG A 204 20.05 -16.25 -5.53
C ARG A 204 18.72 -16.85 -5.07
N ASN A 205 17.67 -16.04 -5.00
CA ASN A 205 16.38 -16.43 -4.46
C ASN A 205 15.35 -16.82 -5.55
N GLN A 206 15.73 -16.76 -6.83
CA GLN A 206 14.82 -16.95 -7.97
C GLN A 206 13.99 -18.24 -7.95
N LEU A 207 14.51 -19.32 -7.35
CA LEU A 207 13.82 -20.62 -7.29
C LEU A 207 12.89 -20.77 -6.08
N ASN A 208 12.95 -19.86 -5.11
CA ASN A 208 12.23 -19.97 -3.84
C ASN A 208 11.12 -18.92 -3.69
N VAL A 209 11.28 -17.73 -4.29
CA VAL A 209 10.30 -16.65 -4.18
C VAL A 209 8.99 -17.05 -4.83
N GLU A 210 7.90 -16.89 -4.08
CA GLU A 210 6.52 -17.12 -4.48
C GLU A 210 5.75 -15.81 -4.61
N LYS A 211 6.14 -14.79 -3.85
CA LYS A 211 5.55 -13.45 -3.82
C LYS A 211 6.63 -12.40 -3.99
N LEU A 212 6.49 -11.54 -4.99
CA LEU A 212 7.43 -10.45 -5.27
C LEU A 212 6.66 -9.14 -5.42
N SER A 213 6.96 -8.18 -4.57
CA SER A 213 6.52 -6.80 -4.69
C SER A 213 7.75 -5.93 -4.93
N ALA A 214 7.64 -4.97 -5.85
CA ALA A 214 8.72 -4.04 -6.15
C ALA A 214 8.17 -2.66 -6.49
N TRP A 215 8.82 -1.62 -5.97
CA TRP A 215 8.48 -0.22 -6.22
C TRP A 215 9.64 0.52 -6.88
N TYR A 216 9.34 1.43 -7.81
CA TYR A 216 10.32 2.27 -8.51
C TYR A 216 11.37 1.42 -9.25
N VAL A 217 10.89 0.46 -10.05
CA VAL A 217 11.74 -0.52 -10.72
C VAL A 217 11.61 -0.47 -12.23
N GLU A 218 12.66 -0.93 -12.89
CA GLU A 218 12.64 -1.31 -14.30
C GLU A 218 12.67 -2.83 -14.44
N VAL A 219 11.82 -3.36 -15.32
CA VAL A 219 11.86 -4.77 -15.70
C VAL A 219 12.53 -4.91 -17.07
N GLY A 220 13.85 -4.74 -17.06
CA GLY A 220 14.71 -4.94 -18.22
C GLY A 220 14.81 -6.41 -18.64
N THR A 221 15.38 -6.65 -19.82
CA THR A 221 15.58 -8.00 -20.38
C THR A 221 16.42 -8.86 -19.42
N SER A 222 15.88 -10.00 -19.02
CA SER A 222 16.57 -10.91 -18.10
C SER A 222 16.48 -12.35 -18.59
N ALA A 223 17.60 -13.07 -18.51
CA ALA A 223 17.61 -14.51 -18.74
C ALA A 223 17.07 -15.30 -17.54
N LEU A 224 16.83 -14.63 -16.40
CA LEU A 224 16.38 -15.27 -15.16
C LEU A 224 14.91 -15.64 -15.25
N GLN A 225 14.57 -16.77 -14.62
CA GLN A 225 13.21 -17.25 -14.49
C GLN A 225 12.88 -17.47 -13.02
N PHE A 226 11.67 -17.05 -12.65
CA PHE A 226 11.10 -17.17 -11.33
C PHE A 226 9.89 -18.11 -11.40
N PRO A 227 10.12 -19.42 -11.57
CA PRO A 227 9.05 -20.38 -11.88
C PRO A 227 8.03 -20.56 -10.74
N ARG A 228 8.41 -20.17 -9.51
CA ARG A 228 7.56 -20.26 -8.32
C ARG A 228 6.77 -19.00 -8.01
N VAL A 229 7.11 -17.85 -8.61
CA VAL A 229 6.36 -16.61 -8.39
C VAL A 229 4.93 -16.80 -8.89
N ARG A 230 3.98 -16.63 -7.96
CA ARG A 230 2.53 -16.70 -8.18
C ARG A 230 1.89 -15.32 -8.05
N ALA A 231 2.46 -14.44 -7.23
CA ALA A 231 1.99 -13.08 -7.06
C ALA A 231 3.13 -12.10 -7.32
N LEU A 232 2.88 -11.18 -8.27
CA LEU A 232 3.80 -10.12 -8.65
C LEU A 232 3.09 -8.78 -8.55
N ALA A 233 3.64 -7.85 -7.79
CA ALA A 233 3.24 -6.45 -7.78
C ALA A 233 4.42 -5.57 -8.19
N LEU A 234 4.24 -4.80 -9.25
CA LEU A 234 5.23 -3.88 -9.76
C LEU A 234 4.61 -2.48 -9.78
N ARG A 235 5.12 -1.61 -8.92
CA ARG A 235 4.56 -0.27 -8.67
C ARG A 235 5.58 0.79 -9.06
N SER A 236 5.08 1.90 -9.59
CA SER A 236 5.91 2.98 -10.14
C SER A 236 6.94 2.44 -11.15
N LEU A 237 6.46 1.66 -12.13
CA LEU A 237 7.29 1.09 -13.19
C LEU A 237 7.82 2.14 -14.18
N TYR A 238 9.14 2.15 -14.40
CA TYR A 238 9.79 3.03 -15.39
C TYR A 238 9.84 2.45 -16.80
N ALA A 239 9.90 1.13 -16.94
CA ALA A 239 9.76 0.42 -18.21
C ALA A 239 9.56 -1.07 -17.94
N PHE A 240 8.89 -1.76 -18.88
CA PHE A 240 8.79 -3.21 -18.86
C PHE A 240 8.62 -3.78 -20.27
N ASP A 241 9.26 -4.92 -20.51
CA ASP A 241 9.03 -5.76 -21.70
C ASP A 241 8.05 -6.88 -21.35
N ILE A 242 6.91 -6.92 -22.05
CA ILE A 242 5.84 -7.91 -21.86
C ILE A 242 6.34 -9.33 -22.16
N GLU A 243 7.13 -9.51 -23.23
CA GLU A 243 7.67 -10.82 -23.58
C GLU A 243 8.61 -11.33 -22.49
N ASN A 244 9.44 -10.42 -21.97
CA ASN A 244 10.32 -10.71 -20.85
C ASN A 244 9.52 -11.04 -19.58
N LEU A 245 8.49 -10.27 -19.21
CA LEU A 245 7.62 -10.57 -18.07
C LEU A 245 7.02 -11.98 -18.15
N HIS A 246 6.54 -12.39 -19.34
CA HIS A 246 6.02 -13.74 -19.54
C HIS A 246 7.09 -14.83 -19.35
N LYS A 247 8.29 -14.61 -19.88
CA LYS A 247 9.42 -15.55 -19.76
C LYS A 247 9.93 -15.65 -18.32
N THR A 248 10.04 -14.51 -17.65
CA THR A 248 10.56 -14.38 -16.28
C THR A 248 9.57 -14.95 -15.27
N PHE A 249 8.25 -14.78 -15.45
CA PHE A 249 7.22 -15.22 -14.50
C PHE A 249 6.19 -16.18 -15.14
N PRO A 250 6.59 -17.39 -15.56
CA PRO A 250 5.73 -18.24 -16.40
C PRO A 250 4.47 -18.78 -15.69
N GLY A 251 4.47 -18.85 -14.36
CA GLY A 251 3.38 -19.44 -13.57
C GLY A 251 2.60 -18.45 -12.72
N LEU A 252 2.50 -17.22 -13.18
CA LEU A 252 1.87 -16.11 -12.48
C LEU A 252 0.35 -16.32 -12.33
N GLN A 253 -0.20 -15.95 -11.17
CA GLN A 253 -1.64 -16.05 -10.84
C GLN A 253 -2.24 -14.70 -10.44
N TYR A 254 -1.44 -13.85 -9.81
CA TYR A 254 -1.76 -12.47 -9.46
C TYR A 254 -0.71 -11.54 -10.09
N LEU A 255 -1.18 -10.51 -10.79
CA LEU A 255 -0.35 -9.46 -11.36
C LEU A 255 -0.93 -8.10 -11.02
N GLU A 256 -0.12 -7.23 -10.44
CA GLU A 256 -0.40 -5.81 -10.23
C GLU A 256 0.66 -4.97 -10.94
N LEU A 257 0.21 -4.01 -11.76
CA LEU A 257 1.07 -3.10 -12.52
C LEU A 257 0.59 -1.64 -12.31
N THR A 258 1.42 -0.82 -11.69
CA THR A 258 1.15 0.63 -11.56
C THR A 258 2.27 1.39 -12.26
N ALA A 259 1.92 2.16 -13.30
CA ALA A 259 2.86 3.03 -14.01
C ALA A 259 2.73 4.47 -13.48
N PRO A 260 3.85 5.16 -13.18
CA PRO A 260 3.85 6.50 -12.62
C PRO A 260 3.67 7.58 -13.70
N GLU A 261 4.07 7.30 -14.96
CA GLU A 261 4.09 8.30 -16.02
C GLU A 261 3.50 7.79 -17.35
N PRO A 262 2.74 8.64 -18.08
CA PRO A 262 2.18 8.29 -19.38
C PRO A 262 3.24 7.90 -20.43
N ALA A 263 4.39 8.59 -20.45
CA ALA A 263 5.42 8.42 -21.47
C ALA A 263 5.98 6.99 -21.52
N VAL A 264 6.22 6.39 -20.36
CA VAL A 264 6.69 5.01 -20.23
C VAL A 264 5.76 4.01 -20.92
N VAL A 265 4.46 4.27 -20.85
CA VAL A 265 3.46 3.33 -21.34
C VAL A 265 3.27 3.44 -22.85
N GLU A 266 3.56 4.60 -23.45
CA GLU A 266 3.42 4.79 -24.91
C GLU A 266 4.33 3.86 -25.71
N ASP A 267 5.57 3.65 -25.27
CA ASP A 267 6.50 2.72 -25.91
C ASP A 267 5.99 1.26 -25.81
N ALA A 268 5.54 0.85 -24.62
CA ALA A 268 4.98 -0.48 -24.42
C ALA A 268 3.69 -0.70 -25.23
N ILE A 269 2.87 0.34 -25.39
CA ILE A 269 1.66 0.34 -26.24
C ILE A 269 2.03 0.18 -27.71
N ALA A 270 3.07 0.88 -28.18
CA ALA A 270 3.52 0.77 -29.57
C ALA A 270 4.01 -0.66 -29.88
N ASP A 271 4.63 -1.32 -28.92
CA ASP A 271 5.10 -2.71 -29.05
C ASP A 271 3.98 -3.75 -28.90
N HIS A 272 2.92 -3.47 -28.14
CA HIS A 272 1.73 -4.33 -28.04
C HIS A 272 1.17 -4.71 -29.41
N GLY A 273 1.12 -3.76 -30.36
CA GLY A 273 0.64 -4.02 -31.73
C GLY A 273 1.52 -4.97 -32.56
N ARG A 274 2.77 -5.23 -32.12
CA ARG A 274 3.77 -6.04 -32.83
C ARG A 274 3.89 -7.45 -32.26
N LEU A 275 3.71 -7.58 -30.95
CA LEU A 275 3.83 -8.84 -30.22
C LEU A 275 2.59 -9.69 -30.47
N GLY A 276 2.65 -10.53 -31.51
CA GLY A 276 1.61 -11.51 -31.78
C GLY A 276 1.27 -12.38 -30.55
N HIS A 277 0.09 -13.00 -30.59
CA HIS A 277 -0.59 -13.78 -29.53
C HIS A 277 0.16 -14.95 -28.84
N SER A 278 1.48 -15.10 -28.97
CA SER A 278 2.22 -16.34 -28.71
C SER A 278 2.49 -16.67 -27.24
N SER A 279 2.42 -15.70 -26.31
CA SER A 279 2.66 -15.93 -24.89
C SER A 279 1.49 -15.43 -24.04
N ARG A 280 0.92 -16.31 -23.22
CA ARG A 280 -0.20 -15.98 -22.32
C ARG A 280 -0.01 -16.68 -20.98
N TRP A 281 -0.26 -15.98 -19.88
CA TRP A 281 -0.33 -16.60 -18.54
C TRP A 281 -1.62 -17.40 -18.41
N LYS A 282 -1.55 -18.70 -18.68
CA LYS A 282 -2.72 -19.60 -18.55
C LYS A 282 -3.27 -19.70 -17.13
N SER A 283 -2.45 -19.35 -16.14
CA SER A 283 -2.79 -19.41 -14.71
C SER A 283 -3.21 -18.07 -14.13
N LEU A 284 -3.21 -16.97 -14.89
CA LEU A 284 -3.54 -15.65 -14.37
C LEU A 284 -5.02 -15.58 -13.98
N ARG A 285 -5.28 -15.33 -12.70
CA ARG A 285 -6.62 -15.27 -12.11
C ARG A 285 -6.99 -13.86 -11.68
N TYR A 286 -5.99 -13.07 -11.30
CA TYR A 286 -6.15 -11.72 -10.81
C TYR A 286 -5.22 -10.77 -11.56
N LEU A 287 -5.79 -9.70 -12.09
CA LEU A 287 -5.06 -8.65 -12.79
C LEU A 287 -5.48 -7.30 -12.21
N CYS A 288 -4.52 -6.48 -11.81
CA CYS A 288 -4.72 -5.17 -11.23
C CYS A 288 -3.76 -4.14 -11.81
N GLY A 289 -4.19 -2.89 -11.92
CA GLY A 289 -3.31 -1.81 -12.32
C GLY A 289 -4.02 -0.62 -12.95
N SER A 290 -3.22 0.32 -13.43
CA SER A 290 -3.73 1.48 -14.18
C SER A 290 -4.22 1.08 -15.56
N VAL A 291 -5.21 1.81 -16.07
CA VAL A 291 -5.77 1.57 -17.42
C VAL A 291 -4.66 1.40 -18.46
N ASP A 292 -3.66 2.27 -18.43
CA ASP A 292 -2.58 2.29 -19.40
C ASP A 292 -1.66 1.07 -19.25
N ALA A 293 -1.22 0.75 -18.02
CA ALA A 293 -0.36 -0.41 -17.78
C ALA A 293 -1.04 -1.72 -18.19
N LEU A 294 -2.34 -1.86 -17.88
CA LEU A 294 -3.13 -3.02 -18.27
C LEU A 294 -3.39 -3.08 -19.78
N TYR A 295 -3.56 -1.93 -20.43
CA TYR A 295 -3.73 -1.87 -21.87
C TYR A 295 -2.44 -2.25 -22.60
N ALA A 296 -1.30 -1.71 -22.17
CA ALA A 296 0.01 -2.11 -22.68
C ALA A 296 0.22 -3.62 -22.55
N LEU A 297 -0.12 -4.20 -21.39
CA LEU A 297 -0.01 -5.65 -21.15
C LEU A 297 -0.78 -6.50 -22.18
N GLY A 298 -1.93 -6.01 -22.65
CA GLY A 298 -2.72 -6.70 -23.68
C GLY A 298 -3.26 -8.07 -23.26
N PRO A 299 -4.06 -8.18 -22.18
CA PRO A 299 -4.43 -9.46 -21.59
C PRO A 299 -5.41 -10.26 -22.47
N VAL A 300 -4.91 -11.05 -23.43
CA VAL A 300 -5.76 -11.82 -24.36
C VAL A 300 -6.32 -13.13 -23.78
N SER A 301 -6.52 -13.22 -22.46
CA SER A 301 -7.05 -14.44 -21.83
C SER A 301 -8.05 -14.09 -20.76
N ARG A 302 -9.01 -15.01 -20.54
CA ARG A 302 -10.00 -14.87 -19.48
C ARG A 302 -9.33 -14.79 -18.12
N VAL A 303 -9.41 -13.62 -17.48
CA VAL A 303 -8.99 -13.38 -16.10
C VAL A 303 -10.23 -13.46 -15.20
N ALA A 304 -10.15 -14.08 -14.03
CA ALA A 304 -11.32 -14.21 -13.16
C ALA A 304 -11.72 -12.83 -12.59
N LYS A 305 -10.75 -12.08 -12.09
CA LYS A 305 -10.94 -10.76 -11.49
C LYS A 305 -9.98 -9.75 -12.11
N VAL A 306 -10.55 -8.65 -12.61
CA VAL A 306 -9.81 -7.50 -13.13
C VAL A 306 -10.16 -6.30 -12.26
N GLU A 307 -9.13 -5.63 -11.76
CA GLU A 307 -9.22 -4.41 -10.97
C GLU A 307 -8.49 -3.30 -11.71
N VAL A 308 -9.15 -2.17 -11.94
CA VAL A 308 -8.60 -1.08 -12.74
C VAL A 308 -8.65 0.21 -11.93
N ASP A 309 -7.52 0.92 -11.90
CA ASP A 309 -7.38 2.24 -11.28
C ASP A 309 -7.04 3.32 -12.32
N CYS A 310 -6.91 4.56 -11.84
CA CYS A 310 -6.54 5.74 -12.64
C CYS A 310 -7.48 5.99 -13.85
N ILE A 311 -8.77 5.70 -13.69
CA ILE A 311 -9.79 5.90 -14.73
C ILE A 311 -10.15 7.38 -14.84
N CYS A 312 -10.00 7.96 -16.04
CA CYS A 312 -10.36 9.34 -16.35
C CYS A 312 -11.27 9.45 -17.60
N SER A 313 -11.92 10.61 -17.76
CA SER A 313 -12.87 10.92 -18.84
C SER A 313 -12.25 11.21 -20.21
N THR A 314 -10.99 10.88 -20.44
CA THR A 314 -10.44 11.05 -21.78
C THR A 314 -10.96 9.93 -22.68
N GLY A 315 -11.36 10.27 -23.92
CA GLY A 315 -11.84 9.27 -24.88
C GLY A 315 -10.81 8.16 -25.15
N GLU A 316 -9.52 8.49 -25.03
CA GLU A 316 -8.43 7.53 -25.10
C GLU A 316 -8.40 6.56 -23.91
N CYS A 317 -8.44 7.06 -22.67
CA CYS A 317 -8.50 6.22 -21.46
C CYS A 317 -9.70 5.26 -21.51
N LEU A 318 -10.89 5.77 -21.86
CA LEU A 318 -12.09 4.95 -22.00
C LEU A 318 -11.99 3.92 -23.13
N SER A 319 -11.32 4.26 -24.23
CA SER A 319 -11.05 3.30 -25.31
C SER A 319 -10.12 2.18 -24.84
N ARG A 320 -9.02 2.52 -24.15
CA ARG A 320 -8.05 1.57 -23.60
C ARG A 320 -8.69 0.65 -22.54
N LEU A 321 -9.48 1.21 -21.62
CA LEU A 321 -10.25 0.45 -20.63
C LEU A 321 -11.18 -0.57 -21.30
N ARG A 322 -11.93 -0.16 -22.33
CA ARG A 322 -12.82 -1.08 -23.06
C ARG A 322 -12.06 -2.20 -23.74
N ALA A 323 -10.89 -1.93 -24.30
CA ALA A 323 -10.03 -2.96 -24.88
C ALA A 323 -9.55 -3.94 -23.80
N VAL A 324 -9.02 -3.46 -22.66
CA VAL A 324 -8.61 -4.30 -21.52
C VAL A 324 -9.74 -5.22 -21.06
N VAL A 325 -10.94 -4.67 -20.86
CA VAL A 325 -12.11 -5.43 -20.41
C VAL A 325 -12.55 -6.45 -21.48
N SER A 326 -12.51 -6.07 -22.76
CA SER A 326 -12.86 -6.95 -23.88
C SER A 326 -11.89 -8.12 -24.04
N ASP A 327 -10.59 -7.88 -23.84
CA ASP A 327 -9.57 -8.91 -23.99
C ASP A 327 -9.52 -9.84 -22.77
N ALA A 328 -9.61 -9.26 -21.57
CA ALA A 328 -9.52 -10.00 -20.31
C ALA A 328 -10.80 -10.78 -19.97
N GLN A 329 -11.96 -10.42 -20.54
CA GLN A 329 -13.26 -11.08 -20.31
C GLN A 329 -13.52 -11.43 -18.82
N PRO A 330 -13.47 -10.44 -17.91
CA PRO A 330 -13.52 -10.69 -16.47
C PRO A 330 -14.86 -11.29 -16.01
N THR A 331 -14.81 -12.19 -15.03
CA THR A 331 -16.04 -12.56 -14.28
C THR A 331 -16.40 -11.55 -13.21
N CYS A 332 -15.38 -10.87 -12.67
CA CYS A 332 -15.48 -9.82 -11.67
C CYS A 332 -14.67 -8.62 -12.12
N LEU A 333 -15.31 -7.47 -12.26
CA LEU A 333 -14.67 -6.20 -12.59
C LEU A 333 -14.78 -5.22 -11.42
N VAL A 334 -13.65 -4.66 -11.01
CA VAL A 334 -13.55 -3.63 -9.98
C VAL A 334 -12.96 -2.38 -10.63
N LEU A 335 -13.64 -1.26 -10.53
CA LEU A 335 -13.21 0.01 -11.12
C LEU A 335 -13.05 1.05 -10.02
N HIS A 336 -11.87 1.65 -9.94
CA HIS A 336 -11.54 2.75 -9.05
C HIS A 336 -11.37 4.02 -9.87
N THR A 337 -12.15 5.05 -9.54
CA THR A 337 -12.07 6.36 -10.21
C THR A 337 -11.95 7.48 -9.20
N GLY A 338 -11.07 8.43 -9.52
CA GLY A 338 -10.76 9.57 -8.70
C GLY A 338 -9.82 9.30 -7.53
N PHE A 339 -9.31 8.08 -7.36
CA PHE A 339 -8.28 7.77 -6.36
C PHE A 339 -6.89 8.10 -6.90
N TYR A 340 -5.88 8.22 -6.02
CA TYR A 340 -4.48 8.43 -6.39
C TYR A 340 -4.17 9.74 -7.13
N GLY A 341 -5.03 10.75 -7.03
CA GLY A 341 -4.78 12.07 -7.61
C GLY A 341 -4.85 12.15 -9.14
N HIS A 342 -5.18 11.05 -9.82
CA HIS A 342 -5.23 10.98 -11.28
C HIS A 342 -6.67 11.08 -11.82
N GLY A 343 -6.87 12.04 -12.73
CA GLY A 343 -8.07 12.13 -13.55
C GLY A 343 -9.32 12.67 -12.85
N VAL A 344 -10.24 13.18 -13.67
CA VAL A 344 -11.62 13.49 -13.29
C VAL A 344 -12.51 12.61 -14.15
N LEU A 345 -13.55 12.02 -13.56
CA LEU A 345 -14.56 11.26 -14.29
C LEU A 345 -15.88 12.04 -14.34
N ASP A 346 -16.31 12.35 -15.55
CA ASP A 346 -17.65 12.81 -15.86
C ASP A 346 -18.63 11.65 -15.79
N LEU A 347 -19.60 11.76 -14.88
CA LEU A 347 -20.61 10.74 -14.64
C LEU A 347 -21.51 10.49 -15.87
N SER A 348 -21.57 11.42 -16.83
CA SER A 348 -22.29 11.19 -18.09
C SER A 348 -21.60 10.16 -18.98
N GLU A 349 -20.29 9.96 -18.80
CA GLU A 349 -19.48 8.97 -19.52
C GLU A 349 -19.40 7.62 -18.78
N LEU A 350 -20.06 7.49 -17.64
CA LEU A 350 -20.07 6.24 -16.87
C LEU A 350 -20.57 5.05 -17.70
N ALA A 351 -21.47 5.29 -18.67
CA ALA A 351 -21.94 4.28 -19.61
C ALA A 351 -20.85 3.77 -20.58
N GLU A 352 -19.76 4.52 -20.77
CA GLU A 352 -18.65 4.21 -21.68
C GLU A 352 -17.54 3.40 -21.00
N LEU A 353 -17.60 3.18 -19.68
CA LEU A 353 -16.64 2.33 -18.96
C LEU A 353 -16.63 0.87 -19.44
N LEU A 354 -17.72 0.41 -20.05
CA LEU A 354 -17.83 -0.92 -20.61
C LEU A 354 -17.99 -0.88 -22.14
N PRO A 355 -17.55 -1.94 -22.84
CA PRO A 355 -17.84 -2.11 -24.26
C PRO A 355 -19.34 -1.95 -24.54
N PRO A 356 -19.73 -1.38 -25.70
CA PRO A 356 -21.14 -1.18 -26.05
C PRO A 356 -21.93 -2.49 -26.10
N GLU A 357 -21.27 -3.58 -26.50
CA GLU A 357 -21.80 -4.94 -26.56
C GLU A 357 -21.99 -5.59 -25.17
N GLY A 358 -21.44 -4.97 -24.12
CA GLY A 358 -21.33 -5.56 -22.78
C GLY A 358 -20.25 -6.64 -22.68
N VAL A 359 -20.19 -7.28 -21.52
CA VAL A 359 -19.22 -8.35 -21.22
C VAL A 359 -19.99 -9.59 -20.78
N PRO A 360 -20.25 -10.57 -21.67
CA PRO A 360 -21.14 -11.69 -21.38
C PRO A 360 -20.70 -12.58 -20.20
N SER A 361 -19.39 -12.60 -19.91
CA SER A 361 -18.80 -13.39 -18.83
C SER A 361 -18.87 -12.70 -17.46
N MET A 362 -19.16 -11.41 -17.42
CA MET A 362 -19.08 -10.57 -16.22
C MET A 362 -20.36 -10.68 -15.39
N THR A 363 -20.20 -11.16 -14.16
CA THR A 363 -21.29 -11.38 -13.19
C THR A 363 -21.18 -10.48 -11.97
N HIS A 364 -19.99 -9.93 -11.69
CA HIS A 364 -19.75 -9.05 -10.55
C HIS A 364 -19.18 -7.72 -11.03
N LEU A 365 -19.74 -6.61 -10.54
CA LEU A 365 -19.26 -5.26 -10.80
C LEU A 365 -19.11 -4.51 -9.48
N MET A 366 -17.94 -3.96 -9.23
CA MET A 366 -17.69 -3.03 -8.14
C MET A 366 -17.19 -1.70 -8.69
N LEU A 367 -17.81 -0.62 -8.23
CA LEU A 367 -17.47 0.76 -8.60
C LEU A 367 -17.13 1.52 -7.33
N ASP A 368 -15.87 1.94 -7.24
CA ASP A 368 -15.37 2.81 -6.19
C ASP A 368 -15.17 4.20 -6.79
N LEU A 369 -15.94 5.17 -6.30
CA LEU A 369 -15.97 6.54 -6.80
C LEU A 369 -15.51 7.51 -5.71
N ALA A 370 -14.46 8.29 -5.99
CA ALA A 370 -13.98 9.38 -5.14
C ALA A 370 -14.68 10.70 -5.48
N VAL A 371 -15.48 11.22 -4.54
CA VAL A 371 -16.47 12.29 -4.75
C VAL A 371 -15.88 13.60 -5.27
N ASP A 372 -14.69 13.97 -4.80
CA ASP A 372 -13.99 15.21 -5.13
C ASP A 372 -13.42 15.22 -6.56
N LYS A 373 -13.39 14.05 -7.22
CA LYS A 373 -12.92 13.89 -8.60
C LYS A 373 -14.02 13.47 -9.58
N LEU A 374 -15.29 13.61 -9.18
CA LEU A 374 -16.43 13.37 -10.06
C LEU A 374 -17.01 14.70 -10.56
N THR A 375 -17.39 14.73 -11.84
CA THR A 375 -18.22 15.78 -12.43
C THR A 375 -19.55 15.23 -12.92
N GLY A 376 -20.53 16.11 -13.13
CA GLY A 376 -21.87 15.73 -13.56
C GLY A 376 -22.89 15.70 -12.43
N THR A 377 -24.08 15.20 -12.73
CA THR A 377 -25.22 15.21 -11.81
C THR A 377 -25.50 13.81 -11.26
N LYS A 378 -26.31 13.74 -10.20
CA LYS A 378 -26.92 12.48 -9.75
C LYS A 378 -27.69 11.77 -10.88
N GLY A 379 -28.33 12.53 -11.77
CA GLY A 379 -29.04 11.97 -12.92
C GLY A 379 -28.10 11.22 -13.86
N ASP A 380 -26.91 11.77 -14.10
CA ASP A 380 -25.88 11.17 -14.94
C ASP A 380 -25.33 9.87 -14.32
N LEU A 381 -25.05 9.88 -13.01
CA LEU A 381 -24.70 8.66 -12.26
C LEU A 381 -25.76 7.57 -12.45
N MET A 382 -27.05 7.91 -12.28
CA MET A 382 -28.14 6.94 -12.43
C MET A 382 -28.30 6.42 -13.84
N ALA A 383 -28.19 7.31 -14.85
CA ALA A 383 -28.27 6.94 -16.25
C ALA A 383 -27.11 6.02 -16.65
N GLY A 384 -25.90 6.36 -16.24
CA GLY A 384 -24.68 5.58 -16.46
C GLY A 384 -24.76 4.19 -15.84
N LEU A 385 -25.07 4.09 -14.54
CA LEU A 385 -25.23 2.80 -13.85
C LEU A 385 -26.31 1.93 -14.48
N THR A 386 -27.44 2.54 -14.86
CA THR A 386 -28.53 1.86 -15.56
C THR A 386 -28.08 1.30 -16.90
N SER A 387 -27.27 2.05 -17.65
CA SER A 387 -26.70 1.61 -18.93
C SER A 387 -25.75 0.42 -18.73
N LEU A 388 -24.84 0.50 -17.76
CA LEU A 388 -23.89 -0.57 -17.44
C LEU A 388 -24.60 -1.89 -17.09
N LEU A 389 -25.60 -1.81 -16.20
CA LEU A 389 -26.36 -2.98 -15.74
C LEU A 389 -27.23 -3.63 -16.82
N LYS A 390 -27.65 -2.88 -17.86
CA LYS A 390 -28.43 -3.42 -18.97
C LYS A 390 -27.58 -4.19 -19.98
N ARG A 391 -26.30 -3.83 -20.12
CA ARG A 391 -25.39 -4.40 -21.13
C ARG A 391 -24.79 -5.73 -20.72
N SER A 392 -24.66 -5.99 -19.41
CA SER A 392 -23.97 -7.18 -18.90
C SER A 392 -24.84 -7.97 -17.92
N PRO A 393 -24.68 -9.31 -17.81
CA PRO A 393 -25.47 -10.15 -16.91
C PRO A 393 -24.98 -10.05 -15.46
N ILE A 394 -24.90 -8.82 -14.93
CA ILE A 394 -24.39 -8.56 -13.58
C ILE A 394 -25.39 -9.08 -12.54
N GLU A 395 -24.92 -10.00 -11.70
CA GLU A 395 -25.66 -10.59 -10.59
C GLU A 395 -25.38 -9.89 -9.27
N PHE A 396 -24.16 -9.39 -9.10
CA PHE A 396 -23.68 -8.73 -7.89
C PHE A 396 -23.10 -7.35 -8.21
N CYS A 397 -23.63 -6.30 -7.58
CA CYS A 397 -23.13 -4.94 -7.76
C CYS A 397 -22.74 -4.30 -6.43
N ILE A 398 -21.55 -3.71 -6.35
CA ILE A 398 -21.13 -2.85 -5.25
C ILE A 398 -20.89 -1.45 -5.78
N LEU A 399 -21.51 -0.47 -5.14
CA LEU A 399 -21.24 0.95 -5.35
C LEU A 399 -20.67 1.52 -4.06
N ARG A 400 -19.43 2.00 -4.09
CA ARG A 400 -18.81 2.75 -3.01
C ARG A 400 -18.57 4.18 -3.46
N ILE A 401 -19.06 5.12 -2.66
CA ILE A 401 -18.85 6.54 -2.87
C ILE A 401 -18.08 7.03 -1.64
N ALA A 402 -16.80 7.33 -1.84
CA ALA A 402 -15.87 7.75 -0.79
C ALA A 402 -15.51 9.23 -0.96
N GLU A 403 -15.37 9.94 0.16
CA GLU A 403 -14.60 11.18 0.16
C GLU A 403 -13.13 10.76 0.20
N ILE A 404 -12.27 11.29 -0.69
CA ILE A 404 -10.84 11.08 -0.54
C ILE A 404 -10.47 11.64 0.82
N CYS A 405 -10.01 10.75 1.68
CA CYS A 405 -9.32 11.17 2.87
C CYS A 405 -7.90 11.50 2.37
N ASP A 406 -7.41 12.72 2.61
CA ASP A 406 -6.09 13.20 2.14
C ASP A 406 -4.89 12.35 2.65
N CYS A 407 -5.13 11.19 3.27
CA CYS A 407 -4.13 10.29 3.81
C CYS A 407 -3.21 9.65 2.75
N GLU A 408 -3.58 9.61 1.46
CA GLU A 408 -2.66 9.10 0.43
C GLU A 408 -1.55 10.11 0.07
N GLY A 409 -1.71 11.40 0.42
CA GLY A 409 -0.65 12.39 0.29
C GLY A 409 0.60 12.10 1.13
N GLU A 410 0.53 11.17 2.09
CA GLU A 410 1.69 10.70 2.87
C GLU A 410 2.25 9.34 2.41
N ALA A 411 1.50 8.55 1.63
CA ALA A 411 1.90 7.21 1.23
C ALA A 411 2.48 7.12 -0.20
N THR A 412 2.09 8.05 -1.09
CA THR A 412 2.67 8.15 -2.45
C THR A 412 3.67 9.29 -2.59
N LYS A 413 3.76 10.19 -1.60
CA LYS A 413 4.96 11.01 -1.44
C LYS A 413 6.02 10.14 -0.77
N PRO A 414 7.29 10.20 -1.21
CA PRO A 414 8.38 9.73 -0.35
C PRO A 414 8.27 10.41 1.02
N PRO A 415 8.75 9.80 2.13
CA PRO A 415 8.37 10.12 3.51
C PRO A 415 8.76 11.52 4.06
N LEU A 416 8.93 12.56 3.24
CA LEU A 416 9.71 13.75 3.60
C LEU A 416 8.95 15.07 3.74
N GLU A 417 7.67 15.18 3.35
CA GLU A 417 7.02 16.51 3.31
C GLU A 417 5.92 16.79 4.37
N ALA A 418 5.72 15.94 5.38
CA ALA A 418 4.57 16.04 6.27
C ALA A 418 4.88 16.36 7.75
N VAL A 419 5.82 17.26 8.07
CA VAL A 419 5.89 17.88 9.42
C VAL A 419 6.41 19.33 9.36
N ALA A 420 5.61 20.25 8.84
CA ALA A 420 5.84 21.68 9.03
C ALA A 420 4.53 22.44 9.25
N ALA A 421 3.67 21.96 10.17
CA ALA A 421 2.49 22.73 10.60
C ALA A 421 1.84 22.19 11.89
N ALA A 422 2.58 22.07 12.99
CA ALA A 422 1.99 22.02 14.34
C ALA A 422 3.07 22.17 15.44
N ASP A 423 3.62 23.37 15.62
CA ASP A 423 3.90 23.82 16.97
C ASP A 423 3.60 25.31 17.11
N GLY A 424 2.93 25.64 18.20
CA GLY A 424 2.30 26.94 18.42
C GLY A 424 3.08 27.81 19.39
N GLY A 425 2.78 29.11 19.33
CA GLY A 425 2.46 29.87 20.53
C GLY A 425 3.59 30.18 21.53
N ASP A 426 3.92 31.48 21.52
CA ASP A 426 4.13 32.33 22.70
C ASP A 426 5.52 32.31 23.36
N GLY A 427 6.24 33.43 23.20
CA GLY A 427 7.55 33.65 23.80
C GLY A 427 8.09 35.06 23.54
N ARG A 428 7.61 36.02 24.32
CA ARG A 428 8.13 37.41 24.45
C ARG A 428 9.66 37.50 24.52
N HIS A 429 10.23 38.43 23.76
CA HIS A 429 11.33 39.38 24.06
C HIS A 429 11.73 39.99 22.70
N GLY A 430 12.07 41.26 22.51
CA GLY A 430 12.37 42.42 23.32
C GLY A 430 13.04 43.38 22.34
N GLN A 431 12.50 44.59 22.21
CA GLN A 431 12.96 45.61 21.28
C GLN A 431 14.40 46.02 21.57
N SER A 432 15.22 46.16 20.52
CA SER A 432 16.30 47.16 20.47
C SER A 432 16.49 47.62 19.03
N GLU A 433 16.03 48.84 18.80
CA GLU A 433 16.41 49.71 17.70
C GLU A 433 17.93 49.94 17.76
N GLU A 434 18.62 49.85 16.64
CA GLU A 434 19.78 50.71 16.37
C GLU A 434 19.92 50.88 14.85
N ASP A 435 19.71 52.13 14.45
CA ASP A 435 20.11 52.71 13.18
C ASP A 435 21.61 52.48 12.95
N ASP A 436 22.00 52.21 11.70
CA ASP A 436 23.15 52.90 11.15
C ASP A 436 23.14 52.92 9.62
N ALA A 437 23.29 54.15 9.14
CA ALA A 437 23.46 54.54 7.76
C ALA A 437 24.92 54.35 7.32
N ASN A 438 25.11 53.99 6.04
CA ASN A 438 26.24 54.33 5.16
C ASN A 438 26.29 53.28 4.04
N ALA A 439 26.71 53.57 2.82
CA ALA A 439 27.05 54.79 2.12
C ALA A 439 27.20 54.38 0.65
N ASP A 440 27.00 55.35 -0.21
CA ASP A 440 27.27 55.32 -1.64
C ASP A 440 28.62 54.69 -1.99
N ASN A 441 28.65 53.90 -3.07
CA ASN A 441 29.81 53.93 -3.95
C ASN A 441 29.41 53.60 -5.39
N ASP A 442 29.36 54.67 -6.18
CA ASP A 442 29.47 54.64 -7.63
C ASP A 442 30.78 53.98 -8.05
N THR A 443 30.73 53.13 -9.06
CA THR A 443 31.87 52.97 -9.98
C THR A 443 31.38 52.45 -11.33
N ASP A 444 31.31 53.37 -12.28
CA ASP A 444 31.34 53.10 -13.70
C ASP A 444 32.68 52.44 -14.08
N ALA A 445 32.63 51.37 -14.88
CA ALA A 445 33.71 51.04 -15.80
C ALA A 445 33.19 50.13 -16.92
N ASP A 446 33.27 50.68 -18.12
CA ASP A 446 33.02 50.07 -19.41
C ASP A 446 33.83 48.77 -19.65
N GLY A 447 33.21 47.84 -20.36
CA GLY A 447 33.84 46.62 -20.83
C GLY A 447 33.02 45.95 -21.93
N GLU A 448 33.14 46.48 -23.15
CA GLU A 448 32.73 45.82 -24.38
C GLU A 448 33.38 44.42 -24.48
N SER A 449 32.59 43.37 -24.73
CA SER A 449 33.04 42.23 -25.53
C SER A 449 31.87 41.48 -26.13
N GLU A 450 32.15 41.00 -27.34
CA GLU A 450 31.28 40.47 -28.37
C GLU A 450 30.79 39.04 -28.10
N ASP A 451 29.86 38.63 -28.97
CA ASP A 451 29.58 37.27 -29.43
C ASP A 451 28.64 36.36 -28.63
N GLY A 452 27.64 35.85 -29.37
CA GLY A 452 27.13 34.49 -29.16
C GLY A 452 25.63 34.34 -28.93
N ASP A 453 24.78 34.90 -29.79
CA ASP A 453 23.35 34.55 -29.84
C ASP A 453 23.17 33.10 -30.35
N GLN A 454 23.07 32.15 -29.42
CA GLN A 454 22.49 30.83 -29.66
C GLN A 454 21.34 30.63 -28.68
N GLY A 455 20.11 30.81 -29.18
CA GLY A 455 18.88 30.46 -28.50
C GLY A 455 18.87 29.02 -28.04
N ARG A 456 18.89 28.83 -26.71
CA ARG A 456 18.43 27.61 -26.04
C ARG A 456 17.15 27.97 -25.30
N GLU A 457 16.03 27.56 -25.87
CA GLU A 457 14.74 27.51 -25.20
C GLU A 457 14.82 26.50 -24.06
N HIS A 458 15.05 26.98 -22.83
CA HIS A 458 14.73 26.22 -21.63
C HIS A 458 13.22 26.31 -21.40
N GLY A 459 12.51 25.29 -21.87
CA GLY A 459 11.13 25.03 -21.45
C GLY A 459 11.13 24.59 -20.00
N GLY A 460 11.09 25.55 -19.08
CA GLY A 460 10.75 25.32 -17.68
C GLY A 460 9.27 24.94 -17.59
N GLN A 461 8.99 23.65 -17.52
CA GLN A 461 7.65 23.14 -17.25
C GLN A 461 7.43 23.19 -15.73
N GLU A 462 7.09 24.38 -15.22
CA GLU A 462 6.51 24.51 -13.88
C GLU A 462 5.16 23.81 -13.87
N SER A 463 5.10 22.64 -13.23
CA SER A 463 3.85 21.95 -12.90
C SER A 463 3.14 22.72 -11.78
N ALA A 464 2.40 23.77 -12.16
CA ALA A 464 1.55 24.50 -11.25
C ALA A 464 0.37 23.61 -10.82
N HIS A 465 0.48 22.99 -9.64
CA HIS A 465 -0.62 22.29 -8.97
C HIS A 465 -1.72 23.28 -8.54
N PHE A 466 -2.61 23.65 -9.47
CA PHE A 466 -3.82 24.42 -9.18
C PHE A 466 -4.91 23.51 -8.61
N SER A 467 -5.04 23.47 -7.29
CA SER A 467 -6.17 22.83 -6.60
C SER A 467 -7.40 23.74 -6.61
N ILE A 468 -8.17 23.75 -7.70
CA ILE A 468 -9.52 24.32 -7.70
C ILE A 468 -10.46 23.30 -7.05
N ARG A 469 -10.90 23.56 -5.81
CA ARG A 469 -11.93 22.76 -5.14
C ARG A 469 -13.24 22.89 -5.91
N ASN A 470 -13.63 21.82 -6.60
CA ASN A 470 -14.87 21.78 -7.35
C ASN A 470 -16.06 21.63 -6.38
N SER A 471 -16.86 22.69 -6.17
CA SER A 471 -18.00 22.69 -5.24
C SER A 471 -19.08 21.67 -5.61
N ASP A 472 -19.13 21.27 -6.88
CA ASP A 472 -20.20 20.44 -7.43
C ASP A 472 -20.08 18.96 -7.05
N GLY A 473 -18.86 18.41 -6.95
CA GLY A 473 -18.64 17.02 -6.51
C GLY A 473 -19.14 16.79 -5.09
N TYR A 474 -18.89 17.77 -4.20
CA TYR A 474 -19.35 17.75 -2.80
C TYR A 474 -20.88 17.66 -2.68
N HIS A 475 -21.64 18.15 -3.67
CA HIS A 475 -23.08 18.02 -3.70
C HIS A 475 -23.55 16.58 -3.97
N ILE A 476 -22.80 15.75 -4.70
CA ILE A 476 -23.24 14.38 -5.02
C ILE A 476 -23.28 13.50 -3.76
N ALA A 477 -22.24 13.54 -2.92
CA ALA A 477 -22.22 12.78 -1.67
C ALA A 477 -23.27 13.25 -0.66
N GLN A 478 -23.51 14.56 -0.58
CA GLN A 478 -24.55 15.12 0.29
C GLN A 478 -25.96 14.83 -0.21
N THR A 479 -26.15 14.58 -1.51
CA THR A 479 -27.48 14.40 -2.13
C THR A 479 -28.01 12.97 -2.10
N LEU A 480 -27.21 11.99 -1.67
CA LEU A 480 -27.64 10.59 -1.48
C LEU A 480 -27.72 10.22 0.01
N PRO A 481 -28.70 10.75 0.78
CA PRO A 481 -28.91 10.31 2.15
C PRO A 481 -29.34 8.84 2.19
N LEU A 482 -29.14 8.18 3.34
CA LEU A 482 -29.52 6.79 3.60
C LEU A 482 -30.98 6.46 3.19
N ALA A 483 -31.90 7.42 3.33
CA ALA A 483 -33.30 7.30 2.91
C ALA A 483 -33.47 7.07 1.40
N GLN A 484 -32.53 7.52 0.59
CA GLN A 484 -32.52 7.36 -0.87
C GLN A 484 -31.82 6.08 -1.34
N HIS A 485 -31.07 5.36 -0.48
CA HIS A 485 -30.41 4.10 -0.85
C HIS A 485 -31.42 3.08 -1.40
N GLN A 486 -32.61 2.99 -0.79
CA GLN A 486 -33.64 2.06 -1.26
C GLN A 486 -34.15 2.43 -2.67
N GLN A 487 -34.27 3.73 -2.97
CA GLN A 487 -34.71 4.19 -4.29
C GLN A 487 -33.64 3.91 -5.35
N LEU A 488 -32.38 4.23 -5.03
CA LEU A 488 -31.22 3.87 -5.85
C LEU A 488 -31.20 2.37 -6.15
N VAL A 489 -31.29 1.51 -5.13
CA VAL A 489 -31.30 0.04 -5.30
C VAL A 489 -32.49 -0.42 -6.14
N ARG A 490 -33.67 0.20 -5.99
CA ARG A 490 -34.86 -0.11 -6.80
C ARG A 490 -34.63 0.20 -8.28
N GLU A 491 -33.98 1.33 -8.58
CA GLU A 491 -33.65 1.72 -9.96
C GLU A 491 -32.60 0.79 -10.58
N LEU A 492 -31.52 0.49 -9.85
CA LEU A 492 -30.49 -0.47 -10.28
C LEU A 492 -31.09 -1.87 -10.53
N ALA A 493 -31.94 -2.33 -9.61
CA ALA A 493 -32.66 -3.58 -9.77
C ALA A 493 -33.70 -3.51 -10.91
N GLY A 494 -34.27 -2.36 -11.23
CA GLY A 494 -35.12 -2.19 -12.43
C GLY A 494 -34.32 -2.32 -13.73
N ALA A 495 -33.06 -1.91 -13.71
CA ALA A 495 -32.17 -1.90 -14.89
C ALA A 495 -31.53 -3.26 -15.19
N GLY A 496 -30.96 -3.93 -14.18
CA GLY A 496 -30.20 -5.18 -14.35
C GLY A 496 -31.07 -6.41 -14.17
N ASN A 497 -31.44 -7.10 -15.25
CA ASN A 497 -32.34 -8.26 -15.19
C ASN A 497 -31.77 -9.44 -14.39
N SER A 498 -30.45 -9.62 -14.36
CA SER A 498 -29.77 -10.68 -13.61
C SER A 498 -29.41 -10.28 -12.17
N LEU A 499 -29.61 -9.01 -11.79
CA LEU A 499 -29.11 -8.48 -10.53
C LEU A 499 -29.84 -9.11 -9.33
N THR A 500 -29.08 -9.77 -8.47
CA THR A 500 -29.57 -10.47 -7.26
C THR A 500 -29.14 -9.76 -5.98
N HIS A 501 -27.99 -9.07 -5.98
CA HIS A 501 -27.45 -8.40 -4.80
C HIS A 501 -26.89 -7.02 -5.14
N VAL A 502 -27.16 -6.05 -4.25
CA VAL A 502 -26.59 -4.70 -4.33
C VAL A 502 -26.06 -4.29 -2.96
N VAL A 503 -24.84 -3.77 -2.95
CA VAL A 503 -24.23 -3.12 -1.79
C VAL A 503 -23.99 -1.66 -2.12
N VAL A 504 -24.50 -0.77 -1.29
CA VAL A 504 -24.25 0.67 -1.39
C VAL A 504 -23.50 1.10 -0.14
N LYS A 505 -22.29 1.63 -0.33
CA LYS A 505 -21.46 2.21 0.73
C LYS A 505 -21.26 3.69 0.41
N ILE A 506 -21.67 4.56 1.32
CA ILE A 506 -21.43 6.00 1.19
C ILE A 506 -20.68 6.45 2.43
N HIS A 507 -19.59 7.18 2.23
CA HIS A 507 -18.76 7.72 3.31
C HIS A 507 -19.64 8.41 4.37
N ARG A 508 -19.39 8.12 5.66
CA ARG A 508 -20.13 8.59 6.85
C ARG A 508 -21.61 8.16 6.97
N GLN A 509 -22.19 7.49 5.98
CA GLN A 509 -23.60 7.06 6.03
C GLN A 509 -23.79 5.56 6.34
N GLY A 510 -22.69 4.81 6.40
CA GLY A 510 -22.69 3.37 6.65
C GLY A 510 -23.08 2.55 5.42
N ASP A 511 -22.93 1.23 5.56
CA ASP A 511 -23.16 0.29 4.47
C ASP A 511 -24.61 -0.20 4.48
N THR A 512 -25.21 -0.31 3.30
CA THR A 512 -26.49 -0.99 3.12
C THR A 512 -26.38 -2.13 2.14
N HIS A 513 -26.91 -3.28 2.53
CA HIS A 513 -26.87 -4.51 1.74
C HIS A 513 -28.29 -4.92 1.39
N TRP A 514 -28.51 -5.29 0.14
CA TRP A 514 -29.84 -5.58 -0.38
C TRP A 514 -29.81 -6.86 -1.21
N ALA A 515 -30.76 -7.75 -0.95
CA ALA A 515 -31.10 -8.87 -1.81
C ALA A 515 -32.32 -8.52 -2.67
N ILE A 516 -32.30 -8.97 -3.92
CA ILE A 516 -33.31 -8.70 -4.94
C ILE A 516 -33.99 -10.01 -5.32
N GLU A 517 -35.30 -10.05 -5.15
CA GLU A 517 -36.15 -11.18 -5.55
C GLU A 517 -37.04 -10.72 -6.71
N ARG A 518 -36.94 -11.39 -7.87
CA ARG A 518 -37.84 -11.17 -9.02
C ARG A 518 -38.88 -12.27 -9.07
N SER A 519 -40.13 -11.88 -9.29
CA SER A 519 -41.25 -12.80 -9.46
C SER A 519 -42.24 -12.24 -10.47
N ASP A 520 -43.20 -13.06 -10.91
CA ASP A 520 -44.31 -12.60 -11.78
C ASP A 520 -45.14 -11.48 -11.13
N LYS A 521 -45.07 -11.32 -9.80
CA LYS A 521 -45.74 -10.27 -9.03
C LYS A 521 -44.94 -8.96 -8.96
N GLY A 522 -43.79 -8.90 -9.61
CA GLY A 522 -42.89 -7.74 -9.64
C GLY A 522 -41.62 -7.93 -8.80
N LEU A 523 -40.95 -6.81 -8.55
CA LEU A 523 -39.66 -6.71 -7.89
C LEU A 523 -39.82 -6.54 -6.37
N LYS A 524 -39.15 -7.40 -5.60
CA LYS A 524 -39.11 -7.30 -4.13
C LYS A 524 -37.67 -7.08 -3.66
N LEU A 525 -37.48 -6.08 -2.81
CA LEU A 525 -36.19 -5.72 -2.22
C LEU A 525 -36.18 -6.08 -0.73
N LYS A 526 -35.15 -6.79 -0.29
CA LYS A 526 -34.94 -7.15 1.12
C LYS A 526 -33.63 -6.57 1.62
N LYS A 527 -33.69 -5.63 2.57
CA LYS A 527 -32.50 -5.15 3.28
C LYS A 527 -31.94 -6.28 4.14
N LEU A 528 -30.64 -6.54 4.03
CA LEU A 528 -29.92 -7.55 4.80
C LEU A 528 -29.31 -6.90 6.06
N GLU A 529 -29.09 -7.72 7.09
CA GLU A 529 -28.29 -7.31 8.24
C GLU A 529 -26.84 -7.07 7.82
N ALA A 530 -26.17 -6.10 8.44
CA ALA A 530 -24.80 -5.71 8.08
C ALA A 530 -23.80 -6.87 8.19
N THR A 531 -23.95 -7.73 9.19
CA THR A 531 -23.09 -8.91 9.40
C THR A 531 -23.21 -9.92 8.27
N ILE A 532 -24.44 -10.21 7.83
CA ILE A 532 -24.74 -11.10 6.69
C ILE A 532 -24.22 -10.47 5.40
N GLY A 533 -24.50 -9.17 5.19
CA GLY A 533 -24.04 -8.45 4.02
C GLY A 533 -22.52 -8.41 3.90
N ALA A 534 -21.81 -8.16 4.99
CA ALA A 534 -20.35 -8.19 5.03
C ALA A 534 -19.79 -9.60 4.80
N ALA A 535 -20.43 -10.64 5.36
CA ALA A 535 -20.05 -12.03 5.09
C ALA A 535 -20.23 -12.39 3.60
N LEU A 536 -21.29 -11.90 2.98
CA LEU A 536 -21.55 -12.08 1.55
C LEU A 536 -20.48 -11.38 0.69
N VAL A 537 -20.15 -10.12 0.98
CA VAL A 537 -19.07 -9.39 0.28
C VAL A 537 -17.74 -10.14 0.37
N ARG A 538 -17.41 -10.71 1.54
CA ARG A 538 -16.20 -11.55 1.70
C ARG A 538 -16.28 -12.87 0.92
N ALA A 539 -17.44 -13.51 0.88
CA ALA A 539 -17.62 -14.78 0.15
C ALA A 539 -17.42 -14.64 -1.36
N HIS A 540 -17.64 -13.44 -1.91
CA HIS A 540 -17.42 -13.11 -3.32
C HIS A 540 -16.04 -12.49 -3.60
N ASP A 541 -15.14 -12.44 -2.60
CA ASP A 541 -13.83 -11.78 -2.73
C ASP A 541 -13.94 -10.30 -3.16
N LEU A 542 -14.98 -9.60 -2.69
CA LEU A 542 -15.22 -8.18 -3.00
C LEU A 542 -14.93 -7.27 -1.79
N GLY A 543 -14.08 -7.74 -0.87
CA GLY A 543 -13.62 -6.93 0.26
C GLY A 543 -12.85 -5.69 -0.20
N PRO A 544 -12.68 -4.66 0.66
CA PRO A 544 -11.64 -3.68 0.42
C PRO A 544 -10.30 -4.41 0.42
N ASN A 545 -9.59 -4.33 -0.71
CA ASN A 545 -8.20 -4.75 -0.79
C ASN A 545 -7.37 -3.55 -0.36
N ASP A 546 -6.74 -3.66 0.81
CA ASP A 546 -5.79 -2.64 1.24
C ASP A 546 -4.50 -2.83 0.44
N ARG A 547 -4.37 -2.08 -0.66
CA ARG A 547 -3.21 -2.15 -1.55
C ARG A 547 -1.91 -1.73 -0.86
N SER A 548 -1.99 -0.94 0.22
CA SER A 548 -0.82 -0.51 0.99
C SER A 548 -0.19 -1.66 1.78
N SER A 549 -0.96 -2.73 2.07
CA SER A 549 -0.47 -3.92 2.76
C SER A 549 0.33 -4.88 1.88
N GLY A 550 0.65 -4.49 0.63
CA GLY A 550 1.45 -5.31 -0.29
C GLY A 550 0.71 -6.55 -0.77
N LEU A 551 1.37 -7.72 -0.73
CA LEU A 551 0.81 -9.00 -1.17
C LEU A 551 0.18 -9.82 -0.02
N GLU A 552 -0.07 -9.17 1.13
CA GLU A 552 -0.72 -9.81 2.27
C GLU A 552 -2.16 -10.22 1.93
N GLY A 553 -2.52 -11.47 2.24
CA GLY A 553 -3.85 -12.01 1.96
C GLY A 553 -4.06 -12.60 0.56
N ILE A 554 -3.10 -12.43 -0.36
CA ILE A 554 -3.15 -13.11 -1.66
C ILE A 554 -2.79 -14.60 -1.46
N PRO A 555 -3.64 -15.54 -1.92
CA PRO A 555 -3.50 -16.99 -1.68
C PRO A 555 -2.32 -17.65 -2.40
#